data_AF-A0A532AYT1-F1
#
_entry.id   AF-A0A532AYT1-F1
#
_cell.length_a   1.000
_cell.length_b   1.000
_cell.length_c   1.000
_cell.angle_alpha   90.00
_cell.angle_beta   90.00
_cell.angle_gamma   90.00
#
_symmetry.space_group_name_H-M   'P 1'
#
loop_
_entity.id
_entity.type
_entity.pdbx_description
1 polymer ?
#
loop_
_entity_poly.entity_id
_entity_poly.type
_entity_poly.pdbx_seq_one_letter_code
_entity_poly.pdbx_strand_id
1 'polypeptide(L)'
;GIHTLYISPLKALAVDIERNLGKPVEEIGLPVTVETRTGDTPAHKRQRQKLAPPDILLTTPEQLALLIAAPDARRFFEDLRYVVLDELHSLVTSKRGHLLSLGLARLRSFVPALQTIGLSATVAEPDELRRWLVNQNPPGPMAELIVVTGGAKPEISILDSEERVPWAGHSARYATPEIYDEIKRHKTTLLF
;
A
#
# COMPACT_ATOMS: atom_id res chain seq x y z
N GLY A 1 2.18 6.36 21.73
CA GLY A 1 1.07 6.46 20.76
C GLY A 1 1.49 5.84 19.45
N ILE A 2 0.68 5.96 18.39
CA ILE A 2 1.08 5.42 17.08
C ILE A 2 2.28 6.19 16.56
N HIS A 3 3.35 5.49 16.20
CA HIS A 3 4.54 6.09 15.60
C HIS A 3 4.46 6.07 14.07
N THR A 4 3.98 4.96 13.48
CA THR A 4 3.92 4.78 12.02
C THR A 4 2.55 4.28 11.59
N LEU A 5 2.00 4.92 10.55
CA LEU A 5 0.78 4.50 9.89
C LEU A 5 1.12 3.90 8.52
N TYR A 6 0.72 2.67 8.27
CA TYR A 6 0.83 2.04 6.96
C TYR A 6 -0.54 1.98 6.30
N ILE A 7 -0.68 2.53 5.10
CA ILE A 7 -1.96 2.61 4.39
C ILE A 7 -1.84 1.82 3.09
N SER A 8 -2.69 0.82 2.93
CA SER A 8 -2.76 0.01 1.72
C SER A 8 -4.15 0.12 1.07
N PRO A 9 -4.23 0.15 -0.28
CA PRO A 9 -5.51 0.11 -0.99
C PRO A 9 -6.22 -1.25 -0.87
N LEU A 10 -5.49 -2.32 -0.57
CA LEU A 10 -5.99 -3.69 -0.52
C LEU A 10 -5.89 -4.26 0.90
N LYS A 11 -7.00 -4.80 1.40
CA LYS A 11 -7.05 -5.44 2.72
C LYS A 11 -6.08 -6.62 2.84
N ALA A 12 -5.98 -7.44 1.79
CA ALA A 12 -5.11 -8.61 1.77
C ALA A 12 -3.64 -8.21 1.98
N LEU A 13 -3.23 -7.12 1.33
CA LEU A 13 -1.87 -6.59 1.43
C LEU A 13 -1.55 -6.12 2.85
N ALA A 14 -2.49 -5.52 3.58
CA ALA A 14 -2.28 -5.14 4.98
C ALA A 14 -1.98 -6.34 5.89
N VAL A 15 -2.65 -7.49 5.69
CA VAL A 15 -2.40 -8.71 6.47
C VAL A 15 -1.05 -9.34 6.09
N ASP A 16 -0.72 -9.32 4.80
CA ASP A 16 0.56 -9.84 4.33
C ASP A 16 1.75 -9.00 4.84
N ILE A 17 1.62 -7.66 4.89
CA ILE A 17 2.65 -6.79 5.46
C ILE A 17 2.78 -7.01 6.97
N GLU A 18 1.69 -7.17 7.73
CA GLU A 18 1.74 -7.50 9.17
C GLU A 18 2.56 -8.79 9.40
N ARG A 19 2.32 -9.83 8.60
CA ARG A 19 3.08 -11.10 8.67
C ARG A 19 4.54 -10.93 8.28
N ASN A 20 4.82 -10.17 7.21
CA ASN A 20 6.17 -9.97 6.69
C ASN A 20 7.02 -9.07 7.60
N LEU A 21 6.40 -8.15 8.34
CA LEU A 21 7.07 -7.33 9.36
C LEU A 21 7.22 -8.05 10.69
N GLY A 22 6.27 -8.90 11.08
CA GLY A 22 6.28 -9.59 12.36
C GLY A 22 7.49 -10.50 12.53
N LYS A 23 7.81 -11.32 11.51
CA LYS A 23 8.95 -12.24 11.54
C LYS A 23 10.30 -11.56 11.84
N PRO A 24 10.76 -10.56 11.07
CA PRO A 24 12.05 -9.91 11.34
C PRO A 24 12.06 -9.16 12.68
N VAL A 25 10.93 -8.55 13.09
CA VAL A 25 10.82 -7.86 14.39
C VAL A 25 11.03 -8.84 15.54
N GLU A 26 10.38 -10.01 15.47
CA GLU A 26 10.51 -11.07 16.48
C GLU A 26 11.92 -11.68 16.47
N GLU A 27 12.47 -11.98 15.30
CA GLU A 27 13.81 -12.57 15.15
C GLU A 27 14.93 -11.65 15.68
N ILE A 28 14.79 -10.33 15.51
CA ILE A 28 15.76 -9.33 16.01
C ILE A 28 15.49 -8.99 17.50
N GLY A 29 14.34 -9.36 18.05
CA GLY A 29 13.97 -9.08 19.44
C GLY A 29 13.62 -7.62 19.70
N LEU A 30 13.06 -6.92 18.70
CA LEU A 30 12.67 -5.52 18.84
C LEU A 30 11.34 -5.40 19.60
N PRO A 31 11.22 -4.50 20.60
CA PRO A 31 9.97 -4.27 21.33
C PRO A 31 9.01 -3.40 20.52
N VAL A 32 8.71 -3.80 19.28
CA VAL A 32 7.85 -3.06 18.35
C VAL A 32 6.56 -3.84 18.13
N THR A 33 5.44 -3.18 18.38
CA THR A 33 4.10 -3.74 18.18
C THR A 33 3.54 -3.33 16.82
N VAL A 34 3.06 -4.32 16.08
CA VAL A 34 2.52 -4.14 14.72
C VAL A 34 1.13 -4.74 14.69
N GLU A 35 0.12 -3.97 14.28
CA GLU A 35 -1.25 -4.49 14.17
C GLU A 35 -2.03 -3.92 13.00
N THR A 36 -2.97 -4.73 12.50
CA THR A 36 -3.97 -4.31 11.51
C THR A 36 -5.24 -3.71 12.13
N ARG A 37 -5.77 -2.68 11.45
CA ARG A 37 -7.05 -2.01 11.70
C ARG A 37 -7.79 -1.80 10.38
N THR A 38 -8.64 -2.75 10.04
CA THR A 38 -9.48 -2.79 8.84
C THR A 38 -10.96 -2.86 9.22
N GLY A 39 -11.85 -2.88 8.22
CA GLY A 39 -13.28 -3.12 8.46
C GLY A 39 -13.59 -4.46 9.13
N ASP A 40 -12.69 -5.44 9.01
CA ASP A 40 -12.87 -6.79 9.54
C ASP A 40 -12.30 -6.94 10.97
N THR A 41 -11.62 -5.91 11.49
CA THR A 41 -11.06 -5.94 12.85
C THR A 41 -12.19 -6.02 13.89
N PRO A 42 -12.23 -7.04 14.78
CA PRO A 42 -13.28 -7.20 15.77
C PRO A 42 -13.43 -6.02 16.72
N ALA A 43 -14.65 -5.75 17.20
CA ALA A 43 -14.96 -4.59 18.05
C ALA A 43 -14.09 -4.52 19.33
N HIS A 44 -13.82 -5.65 19.98
CA HIS A 44 -12.98 -5.71 21.18
C HIS A 44 -11.53 -5.29 20.88
N LYS A 45 -10.94 -5.82 19.78
CA LYS A 45 -9.60 -5.43 19.33
C LYS A 45 -9.58 -3.94 18.98
N ARG A 46 -10.66 -3.44 18.37
CA ARG A 46 -10.78 -2.03 18.03
C ARG A 46 -10.78 -1.09 19.24
N GLN A 47 -11.43 -1.48 20.34
CA GLN A 47 -11.45 -0.74 21.59
C GLN A 47 -10.10 -0.78 22.29
N ARG A 48 -9.48 -1.96 22.36
CA ARG A 48 -8.13 -2.13 22.92
C ARG A 48 -7.11 -1.26 22.19
N GLN A 49 -7.12 -1.25 20.85
CA GLN A 49 -6.25 -0.41 20.04
C GLN A 49 -6.39 1.09 20.32
N LYS A 50 -7.58 1.57 20.76
CA LYS A 50 -7.75 2.98 21.14
C LYS A 50 -7.07 3.32 22.47
N LEU A 51 -7.09 2.37 23.42
CA LEU A 51 -6.51 2.54 24.75
C LEU A 51 -5.00 2.27 24.75
N ALA A 52 -4.58 1.26 24.00
CA ALA A 52 -3.21 0.82 23.81
C ALA A 52 -2.93 0.69 22.31
N PRO A 53 -2.62 1.82 21.63
CA PRO A 53 -2.28 1.80 20.21
C PRO A 53 -0.97 1.04 19.97
N PRO A 54 -0.84 0.32 18.84
CA PRO A 54 0.43 -0.26 18.43
C PRO A 54 1.41 0.83 17.96
N ASP A 55 2.68 0.48 17.88
CA ASP A 55 3.72 1.36 17.32
C ASP A 55 3.51 1.56 15.81
N ILE A 56 3.17 0.47 15.10
CA ILE A 56 2.85 0.46 13.67
C ILE A 56 1.40 0.02 13.47
N LEU A 57 0.58 0.90 12.90
CA LEU A 57 -0.81 0.60 12.57
C LEU A 57 -0.98 0.43 11.06
N LEU A 58 -1.40 -0.75 10.62
CA LEU A 58 -1.75 -1.01 9.22
C LEU A 58 -3.24 -0.81 9.01
N THR A 59 -3.63 0.05 8.06
CA THR A 59 -5.02 0.43 7.88
C THR A 59 -5.38 0.71 6.42
N THR A 60 -6.65 1.04 6.18
CA THR A 60 -7.16 1.47 4.87
C THR A 60 -7.53 2.95 4.92
N PRO A 61 -7.64 3.64 3.77
CA PRO A 61 -8.06 5.04 3.73
C PRO A 61 -9.39 5.31 4.48
N GLU A 62 -10.36 4.40 4.36
CA GLU A 62 -11.67 4.54 5.01
C GLU A 62 -11.58 4.40 6.53
N GLN A 63 -10.78 3.44 7.03
CA GLN A 63 -10.57 3.28 8.46
C GLN A 63 -9.79 4.46 9.05
N LEU A 64 -8.82 5.00 8.32
CA LEU A 64 -8.15 6.23 8.72
C LEU A 64 -9.14 7.39 8.88
N ALA A 65 -10.06 7.57 7.93
CA ALA A 65 -11.08 8.62 8.02
C ALA A 65 -11.93 8.49 9.30
N LEU A 66 -12.29 7.26 9.69
CA LEU A 66 -13.01 7.00 10.95
C LEU A 66 -12.17 7.32 12.19
N LEU A 67 -10.87 6.97 12.20
CA LEU A 67 -9.97 7.25 13.32
C LEU A 67 -9.75 8.76 13.49
N ILE A 68 -9.53 9.47 12.38
CA ILE A 68 -9.29 10.91 12.37
C ILE A 68 -10.54 11.70 12.80
N ALA A 69 -11.73 11.22 12.47
CA ALA A 69 -13.00 11.85 12.85
C ALA A 69 -13.35 11.68 14.34
N ALA A 70 -12.66 10.80 15.07
CA ALA A 70 -12.92 10.55 16.48
C ALA A 70 -12.55 11.77 17.36
N PRO A 71 -13.26 12.02 18.48
CA PRO A 71 -12.97 13.15 19.37
C PRO A 71 -11.54 13.13 19.94
N ASP A 72 -10.99 11.94 20.16
CA ASP A 72 -9.66 11.68 20.73
C ASP A 72 -8.55 11.59 19.68
N ALA A 73 -8.86 11.84 18.39
CA ALA A 73 -7.92 11.66 17.28
C ALA A 73 -6.60 12.40 17.47
N ARG A 74 -6.63 13.64 17.98
CA ARG A 74 -5.40 14.43 18.16
C ARG A 74 -4.42 13.77 19.13
N ARG A 75 -4.92 13.25 20.26
CA ARG A 75 -4.12 12.50 21.23
C ARG A 75 -3.67 11.17 20.64
N PHE A 76 -4.56 10.48 19.92
CA PHE A 76 -4.25 9.19 19.32
C PHE A 76 -3.07 9.24 18.31
N PHE A 77 -2.96 10.34 17.56
CA PHE A 77 -1.93 10.56 16.55
C PHE A 77 -0.79 11.50 16.99
N GLU A 78 -0.70 11.89 18.26
CA GLU A 78 0.27 12.90 18.73
C GLU A 78 1.74 12.49 18.50
N ASP A 79 2.01 11.19 18.60
CA ASP A 79 3.34 10.61 18.42
C ASP A 79 3.64 10.20 16.97
N LEU A 80 2.70 10.41 16.04
CA LEU A 80 2.86 9.98 14.66
C LEU A 80 4.07 10.67 14.03
N ARG A 81 4.91 9.92 13.33
CA ARG A 81 6.09 10.44 12.62
C ARG A 81 6.05 10.10 11.14
N TYR A 82 5.54 8.93 10.80
CA TYR A 82 5.57 8.42 9.43
C TYR A 82 4.19 7.96 8.96
N VAL A 83 3.84 8.30 7.73
CA VAL A 83 2.77 7.62 6.96
C VAL A 83 3.39 6.97 5.73
N VAL A 84 3.29 5.65 5.65
CA VAL A 84 3.68 4.86 4.49
C VAL A 84 2.45 4.58 3.65
N LEU A 85 2.55 4.84 2.36
CA LEU A 85 1.48 4.74 1.38
C LEU A 85 1.90 3.71 0.34
N ASP A 86 1.28 2.54 0.42
CA ASP A 86 1.57 1.44 -0.51
C ASP A 86 0.75 1.59 -1.80
N GLU A 87 1.32 1.12 -2.90
CA GLU A 87 0.71 1.19 -4.23
C GLU A 87 0.16 2.59 -4.57
N LEU A 88 0.98 3.62 -4.33
CA LEU A 88 0.57 5.03 -4.39
C LEU A 88 -0.08 5.39 -5.72
N HIS A 89 0.38 4.84 -6.85
CA HIS A 89 -0.19 5.08 -8.18
C HIS A 89 -1.68 4.69 -8.27
N SER A 90 -2.11 3.67 -7.53
CA SER A 90 -3.52 3.23 -7.51
C SER A 90 -4.38 4.09 -6.59
N LEU A 91 -3.78 4.70 -5.57
CA LEU A 91 -4.49 5.55 -4.61
C LEU A 91 -4.77 6.93 -5.20
N VAL A 92 -3.76 7.60 -5.77
CA VAL A 92 -3.81 9.02 -6.15
C VAL A 92 -4.94 9.35 -7.13
N THR A 93 -5.21 8.47 -8.10
CA THR A 93 -6.22 8.70 -9.15
C THR A 93 -7.64 8.30 -8.73
N SER A 94 -7.81 7.80 -7.51
CA SER A 94 -9.07 7.24 -7.04
C SER A 94 -9.80 8.17 -6.05
N LYS A 95 -11.11 7.95 -5.88
CA LYS A 95 -11.89 8.60 -4.80
C LYS A 95 -11.31 8.32 -3.40
N ARG A 96 -10.67 7.17 -3.21
CA ARG A 96 -9.96 6.84 -1.98
C ARG A 96 -8.73 7.74 -1.78
N GLY A 97 -8.02 8.07 -2.87
CA GLY A 97 -6.95 9.07 -2.85
C GLY A 97 -7.43 10.44 -2.43
N HIS A 98 -8.58 10.89 -2.93
CA HIS A 98 -9.17 12.18 -2.52
C HIS A 98 -9.54 12.20 -1.03
N LEU A 99 -10.12 11.11 -0.52
CA LEU A 99 -10.40 10.98 0.93
C LEU A 99 -9.10 11.01 1.73
N LEU A 100 -8.09 10.28 1.26
CA LEU A 100 -6.80 10.18 1.92
C LEU A 100 -6.04 11.50 1.93
N SER A 101 -6.09 12.30 0.87
CA SER A 101 -5.43 13.62 0.85
C SER A 101 -6.03 14.56 1.89
N LEU A 102 -7.35 14.51 2.11
CA LEU A 102 -8.01 15.25 3.20
C LEU A 102 -7.60 14.70 4.58
N GLY A 103 -7.48 13.38 4.70
CA GLY A 103 -6.96 12.73 5.91
C GLY A 103 -5.53 13.18 6.24
N LEU A 104 -4.63 13.17 5.26
CA LEU A 104 -3.24 13.64 5.41
C LEU A 104 -3.18 15.11 5.79
N ALA A 105 -4.00 15.97 5.19
CA ALA A 105 -4.10 17.38 5.57
C ALA A 105 -4.52 17.55 7.04
N ARG A 106 -5.46 16.74 7.53
CA ARG A 106 -5.87 16.74 8.94
C ARG A 106 -4.81 16.14 9.87
N LEU A 107 -4.11 15.08 9.48
CA LEU A 107 -2.99 14.56 10.27
C LEU A 107 -1.88 15.60 10.41
N ARG A 108 -1.57 16.35 9.35
CA ARG A 108 -0.59 17.44 9.38
C ARG A 108 -0.99 18.59 10.30
N SER A 109 -2.28 18.84 10.51
CA SER A 109 -2.71 19.84 11.50
C SER A 109 -2.53 19.35 12.95
N PHE A 110 -2.45 18.04 13.17
CA PHE A 110 -2.09 17.45 14.45
C PHE A 110 -0.57 17.40 14.62
N VAL A 111 0.15 16.96 13.59
CA VAL A 111 1.60 16.78 13.56
C VAL A 111 2.20 17.47 12.31
N PRO A 112 2.62 18.74 12.42
CA PRO A 112 3.17 19.48 11.27
C PRO A 112 4.46 18.88 10.68
N ALA A 113 5.23 18.15 11.49
CA ALA A 113 6.47 17.49 11.09
C ALA A 113 6.25 16.08 10.48
N LEU A 114 5.01 15.71 10.14
CA LEU A 114 4.69 14.40 9.61
C LEU A 114 5.40 14.12 8.28
N GLN A 115 6.14 13.01 8.23
CA GLN A 115 6.79 12.53 7.03
C GLN A 115 5.91 11.50 6.31
N THR A 116 5.76 11.67 4.99
CA THR A 116 5.00 10.76 4.12
C THR A 116 5.96 10.05 3.17
N ILE A 117 5.76 8.74 3.02
CA ILE A 117 6.57 7.87 2.17
C ILE A 117 5.63 7.15 1.22
N GLY A 118 5.86 7.26 -0.08
CA GLY A 118 5.08 6.58 -1.11
C GLY A 118 5.86 5.45 -1.76
N LEU A 119 5.24 4.28 -1.86
CA LEU A 119 5.76 3.13 -2.60
C LEU A 119 4.96 2.99 -3.89
N SER A 120 5.65 2.80 -5.00
CA SER A 120 5.02 2.59 -6.30
C SER A 120 5.96 1.84 -7.23
N ALA A 121 5.42 0.95 -8.05
CA ALA A 121 6.19 0.18 -9.03
C ALA A 121 6.57 1.05 -10.24
N THR A 122 5.68 1.15 -11.23
CA THR A 122 5.88 1.90 -12.47
C THR A 122 4.94 3.10 -12.54
N VAL A 123 5.51 4.29 -12.69
CA VAL A 123 4.74 5.54 -12.75
C VAL A 123 5.21 6.34 -13.97
N ALA A 124 4.28 6.68 -14.86
CA ALA A 124 4.59 7.51 -16.03
C ALA A 124 4.97 8.94 -15.64
N GLU A 125 4.25 9.50 -14.66
CA GLU A 125 4.41 10.88 -14.19
C GLU A 125 4.74 10.93 -12.68
N PRO A 126 5.98 10.63 -12.27
CA PRO A 126 6.36 10.52 -10.86
C PRO A 126 6.20 11.86 -10.09
N ASP A 127 6.31 13.00 -10.78
CA ASP A 127 6.21 14.33 -10.17
C ASP A 127 4.82 14.62 -9.60
N GLU A 128 3.75 14.08 -10.18
CA GLU A 128 2.41 14.22 -9.62
C GLU A 128 2.29 13.52 -8.27
N LEU A 129 2.84 12.32 -8.16
CA LEU A 129 2.85 11.54 -6.92
C LEU A 129 3.74 12.21 -5.87
N ARG A 130 4.92 12.70 -6.26
CA ARG A 130 5.84 13.42 -5.36
C ARG A 130 5.20 14.67 -4.78
N ARG A 131 4.41 15.39 -5.59
CA ARG A 131 3.65 16.57 -5.14
C ARG A 131 2.49 16.17 -4.24
N TRP A 132 1.73 15.14 -4.62
CA TRP A 132 0.61 14.64 -3.82
C TRP A 132 1.05 14.19 -2.42
N LEU A 133 2.27 13.65 -2.30
CA LEU A 133 2.83 13.19 -1.05
C LEU A 133 3.11 14.31 -0.05
N VAL A 134 3.39 15.56 -0.44
CA VAL A 134 3.85 16.62 0.49
C VAL A 134 2.73 17.56 0.92
N ASN A 135 3.00 18.38 1.95
CA ASN A 135 2.05 19.42 2.36
C ASN A 135 1.91 20.48 1.25
N GLN A 136 0.66 20.87 0.97
CA GLN A 136 0.35 21.87 -0.05
C GLN A 136 0.05 23.26 0.55
N ASN A 137 0.04 23.39 1.88
CA ASN A 137 -0.23 24.67 2.54
C ASN A 137 0.68 24.92 3.76
N PRO A 138 1.71 25.79 3.65
CA PRO A 138 2.17 26.42 2.41
C PRO A 138 2.78 25.38 1.45
N PRO A 139 2.82 25.65 0.12
CA PRO A 139 3.48 24.77 -0.82
C PRO A 139 4.98 24.63 -0.49
N GLY A 140 5.45 23.39 -0.38
CA GLY A 140 6.85 23.06 -0.15
C GLY A 140 7.51 22.40 -1.38
N PRO A 141 8.78 21.99 -1.26
CA PRO A 141 9.43 21.18 -2.29
C PRO A 141 8.73 19.83 -2.45
N MET A 142 8.80 19.27 -3.66
CA MET A 142 8.31 17.91 -3.94
C MET A 142 9.06 16.87 -3.10
N ALA A 143 8.42 15.73 -2.83
CA ALA A 143 9.09 14.62 -2.17
C ALA A 143 10.33 14.16 -2.96
N GLU A 144 11.34 13.66 -2.25
CA GLU A 144 12.49 13.01 -2.87
C GLU A 144 12.05 11.77 -3.65
N LEU A 145 12.65 11.55 -4.82
CA LEU A 145 12.38 10.38 -5.65
C LEU A 145 13.55 9.41 -5.54
N ILE A 146 13.27 8.24 -4.98
CA ILE A 146 14.24 7.14 -4.91
C ILE A 146 13.86 6.12 -5.97
N VAL A 147 14.73 5.93 -6.97
CA VAL A 147 14.55 4.90 -8.00
C VAL A 147 15.50 3.75 -7.68
N VAL A 148 14.95 2.58 -7.40
CA VAL A 148 15.75 1.36 -7.25
C VAL A 148 16.23 0.94 -8.63
N THR A 149 17.54 0.94 -8.82
CA THR A 149 18.17 0.47 -10.07
C THR A 149 18.62 -0.98 -9.89
N GLY A 150 18.19 -1.87 -10.78
CA GLY A 150 18.51 -3.30 -10.73
C GLY A 150 17.32 -4.20 -11.08
N GLY A 151 17.60 -5.47 -11.36
CA GLY A 151 16.61 -6.46 -11.79
C GLY A 151 16.93 -7.04 -13.17
N ALA A 152 16.51 -8.28 -13.41
CA ALA A 152 16.57 -8.86 -14.75
C ALA A 152 15.65 -8.05 -15.68
N LYS A 153 16.13 -7.71 -16.87
CA LYS A 153 15.26 -7.11 -17.89
C LYS A 153 14.14 -8.11 -18.20
N PRO A 154 12.87 -7.67 -18.22
CA PRO A 154 11.79 -8.58 -18.60
C PRO A 154 12.00 -9.01 -20.05
N GLU A 155 12.04 -10.32 -20.29
CA GLU A 155 11.93 -10.87 -21.63
C GLU A 155 10.44 -10.89 -21.98
N ILE A 156 10.04 -9.93 -22.82
CA ILE A 156 8.66 -9.78 -23.27
C ILE A 156 8.55 -10.43 -24.64
N SER A 157 7.79 -11.51 -24.72
CA SER A 157 7.44 -12.19 -25.97
C SER A 157 5.93 -12.39 -26.03
N ILE A 158 5.40 -12.42 -27.25
CA ILE A 158 4.03 -12.85 -27.51
C ILE A 158 4.11 -14.34 -27.85
N LEU A 159 3.27 -15.16 -27.21
CA LEU A 159 3.17 -16.58 -27.54
C LEU A 159 2.45 -16.73 -28.88
N ASP A 160 3.18 -17.15 -29.91
CA ASP A 160 2.58 -17.50 -31.20
C ASP A 160 1.99 -18.91 -31.10
N SER A 161 0.68 -19.02 -31.33
CA SER A 161 -0.04 -20.29 -31.33
C SER A 161 -0.02 -20.92 -32.72
N GLU A 162 0.24 -22.23 -32.78
CA GLU A 162 0.07 -22.99 -34.03
C GLU A 162 -1.42 -23.23 -34.35
N GLU A 163 -2.30 -23.13 -33.34
CA GLU A 163 -3.74 -23.22 -33.53
C GLU A 163 -4.35 -21.93 -34.06
N ARG A 164 -5.36 -22.07 -34.93
CA ARG A 164 -6.05 -20.93 -35.53
C ARG A 164 -6.85 -20.19 -34.46
N VAL A 165 -6.44 -18.94 -34.20
CA VAL A 165 -7.16 -18.03 -33.30
C VAL A 165 -8.64 -17.90 -33.75
N PRO A 166 -9.61 -18.23 -32.88
CA PRO A 166 -11.03 -18.12 -33.20
C PRO A 166 -11.39 -16.67 -33.55
N TRP A 167 -12.19 -16.50 -34.61
CA TRP A 167 -12.65 -15.17 -35.03
C TRP A 167 -13.65 -14.54 -34.04
N ALA A 168 -14.21 -15.35 -33.13
CA ALA A 168 -15.12 -14.91 -32.08
C ALA A 168 -14.89 -15.72 -30.81
N GLY A 169 -15.04 -15.05 -29.66
CA GLY A 169 -14.81 -15.63 -28.32
C GLY A 169 -13.49 -15.14 -27.71
N HIS A 170 -13.59 -14.51 -26.54
CA HIS A 170 -12.45 -13.93 -25.81
C HIS A 170 -11.62 -14.98 -25.04
N SER A 171 -11.69 -16.25 -25.43
CA SER A 171 -11.10 -17.35 -24.67
C SER A 171 -9.82 -17.83 -25.32
N ALA A 172 -8.72 -17.79 -24.57
CA ALA A 172 -7.43 -18.38 -24.95
C ALA A 172 -7.43 -19.92 -24.88
N ARG A 173 -8.60 -20.57 -24.97
CA ARG A 173 -8.74 -22.03 -24.85
C ARG A 173 -7.91 -22.79 -25.88
N TYR A 174 -7.84 -22.29 -27.11
CA TYR A 174 -7.04 -22.90 -28.19
C TYR A 174 -5.55 -22.97 -27.83
N ALA A 175 -5.03 -21.97 -27.11
CA ALA A 175 -3.63 -21.89 -26.70
C ALA A 175 -3.34 -22.62 -25.36
N THR A 176 -4.31 -23.29 -24.75
CA THR A 176 -4.12 -23.94 -23.43
C THR A 176 -2.96 -24.95 -23.41
N PRO A 177 -2.79 -25.83 -24.41
CA PRO A 177 -1.67 -26.78 -24.42
C PRO A 177 -0.31 -26.07 -24.47
N GLU A 178 -0.19 -25.05 -25.31
CA GLU A 178 1.04 -24.28 -25.52
C GLU A 178 1.39 -23.45 -24.27
N ILE A 179 0.39 -22.80 -23.67
CA ILE A 179 0.55 -22.10 -22.38
C ILE A 179 1.03 -23.09 -21.31
N TYR A 180 0.47 -24.29 -21.26
CA TYR A 180 0.85 -25.30 -20.28
C TYR A 180 2.29 -25.79 -20.47
N ASP A 181 2.72 -25.98 -21.71
CA ASP A 181 4.10 -26.36 -22.01
C ASP A 181 5.08 -25.22 -21.72
N GLU A 182 4.69 -23.97 -21.94
CA GLU A 182 5.49 -22.81 -21.55
C GLU A 182 5.65 -22.70 -20.03
N ILE A 183 4.57 -22.95 -19.27
CA ILE A 183 4.61 -23.00 -17.81
C ILE A 183 5.62 -24.06 -17.33
N LYS A 184 5.61 -25.27 -17.94
CA LYS A 184 6.52 -26.36 -17.55
C LYS A 184 8.00 -26.05 -17.79
N ARG A 185 8.33 -25.18 -18.76
CA ARG A 185 9.71 -24.76 -19.04
C ARG A 185 10.29 -23.90 -17.92
N HIS A 186 9.44 -23.35 -17.06
CA HIS A 186 9.82 -22.44 -15.99
C HIS A 186 9.69 -23.09 -14.61
N LYS A 187 10.62 -22.77 -13.71
CA LYS A 187 10.60 -23.30 -12.32
C LYS A 187 9.49 -22.70 -11.47
N THR A 188 9.08 -21.47 -11.77
CA THR A 188 8.06 -20.73 -11.04
C THR A 188 7.35 -19.83 -12.02
N THR A 189 6.02 -19.92 -12.05
CA THR A 189 5.19 -19.16 -12.98
C THR A 189 4.06 -18.48 -12.22
N LEU A 190 3.90 -17.18 -12.44
CA LEU A 190 2.76 -16.39 -11.97
C LEU A 190 1.81 -16.19 -13.14
N LEU A 191 0.54 -16.57 -12.96
CA LEU A 191 -0.52 -16.41 -13.96
C LEU A 191 -1.50 -15.32 -13.46
N PHE A 192 -1.82 -14.35 -14.32
CA PHE A 192 -2.76 -13.25 -14.02
C PHE A 192 -3.93 -13.26 -15.01
#